data_AF-A0A5N0E6K7-F1
#
_entry.id   AF-A0A5N0E6K7-F1
#
_cell.length_a   1.000
_cell.length_b   1.000
_cell.length_c   1.000
_cell.angle_alpha   90.00
_cell.angle_beta   90.00
_cell.angle_gamma   90.00
#
_symmetry.space_group_name_H-M   'P 1'
#
loop_
_entity.id
_entity.type
_entity.pdbx_description
1 polymer ?
#
loop_
_entity_poly.entity_id
_entity_poly.type
_entity_poly.pdbx_seq_one_letter_code
_entity_poly.pdbx_strand_id
1 'polypeptide(L)'
;MADLHVNDLPHADVVVLRRRARAAGLPLLGYVREELIALARRRSADDTIVEFLESEGRELIPEIDAAAVALFDIYDLPADALAVFGRRAYAAGQPLSDYVRQALITSARRSTFDDVMLEFREAQDRDPSLNIDLESVAASVRYARGE
;
A
#
# COMPACT_ATOMS: atom_id res chain seq x y z
N MET A 1 23.08 8.91 3.51
CA MET A 1 21.96 9.04 2.54
C MET A 1 21.03 7.91 2.88
N ALA A 2 19.86 8.23 3.43
CA ALA A 2 18.88 7.22 3.83
C ALA A 2 17.93 7.04 2.65
N ASP A 3 18.03 5.90 1.96
CA ASP A 3 17.09 5.52 0.92
C ASP A 3 15.76 5.13 1.58
N LEU A 4 14.62 5.29 0.90
CA LEU A 4 13.35 4.74 1.39
C LEU A 4 13.39 3.21 1.29
N HIS A 5 14.01 2.55 2.27
CA HIS A 5 14.05 1.11 2.33
C HIS A 5 12.82 0.59 3.09
N VAL A 6 12.23 -0.51 2.64
CA VAL A 6 11.15 -1.20 3.39
C VAL A 6 11.56 -1.44 4.84
N ASN A 7 12.87 -1.62 5.11
CA ASN A 7 13.42 -1.83 6.44
C ASN A 7 13.39 -0.59 7.35
N ASP A 8 13.14 0.60 6.80
CA ASP A 8 12.97 1.84 7.56
C ASP A 8 11.52 2.06 8.00
N LEU A 9 10.60 1.15 7.64
CA LEU A 9 9.25 1.11 8.19
C LEU A 9 9.28 0.49 9.60
N PRO A 10 8.31 0.80 10.47
CA PRO A 10 8.21 0.14 11.77
C PRO A 10 8.13 -1.38 11.61
N HIS A 11 8.81 -2.12 12.49
CA HIS A 11 9.01 -3.56 12.33
C HIS A 11 7.69 -4.34 12.14
N ALA A 12 6.65 -4.00 12.91
CA ALA A 12 5.33 -4.63 12.79
C ALA A 12 4.71 -4.44 11.39
N ASP A 13 4.87 -3.26 10.80
CA ASP A 13 4.34 -2.95 9.47
C ASP A 13 5.11 -3.76 8.39
N VAL A 14 6.44 -3.93 8.55
CA VAL A 14 7.26 -4.79 7.67
C VAL A 14 6.85 -6.27 7.76
N VAL A 15 6.52 -6.76 8.95
CA VAL A 15 6.07 -8.14 9.16
C VAL A 15 4.78 -8.41 8.38
N VAL A 16 3.82 -7.48 8.42
CA VAL A 16 2.57 -7.58 7.64
C VAL A 16 2.86 -7.61 6.15
N LEU A 17 3.68 -6.68 5.64
CA LEU A 17 4.03 -6.65 4.21
C LEU A 17 4.74 -7.92 3.75
N ARG A 18 5.64 -8.49 4.57
CA ARG A 18 6.28 -9.79 4.28
C ARG A 18 5.30 -10.95 4.28
N ARG A 19 4.33 -10.94 5.21
CA ARG A 19 3.28 -11.95 5.28
C ARG A 19 2.41 -11.92 4.02
N ARG A 20 1.97 -10.72 3.61
CA ARG A 20 1.19 -10.52 2.37
C ARG A 20 1.99 -10.89 1.13
N ALA A 21 3.27 -10.48 1.04
CA ALA A 21 4.15 -10.85 -0.07
C ALA A 21 4.29 -12.37 -0.23
N ARG A 22 4.48 -13.09 0.89
CA ARG A 22 4.54 -14.57 0.88
C ARG A 22 3.22 -15.18 0.41
N ALA A 23 2.08 -14.68 0.90
CA ALA A 23 0.76 -15.17 0.49
C ALA A 23 0.49 -14.93 -1.01
N ALA A 24 1.00 -13.82 -1.56
CA ALA A 24 0.93 -13.50 -2.98
C ALA A 24 1.98 -14.26 -3.85
N GLY A 25 2.89 -15.02 -3.23
CA GLY A 25 3.99 -15.70 -3.95
C GLY A 25 5.03 -14.74 -4.53
N LEU A 26 5.12 -13.51 -4.03
CA LEU A 26 6.01 -12.47 -4.54
C LEU A 26 7.20 -12.21 -3.59
N PRO A 27 8.38 -11.87 -4.13
CA PRO A 27 9.43 -11.24 -3.33
C PRO A 27 8.93 -9.93 -2.71
N LEU A 28 9.41 -9.57 -1.52
CA LEU A 28 8.94 -8.38 -0.78
C LEU A 28 8.99 -7.09 -1.61
N LEU A 29 10.08 -6.85 -2.34
CA LEU A 29 10.21 -5.65 -3.18
C LEU A 29 9.17 -5.64 -4.31
N GLY A 30 8.94 -6.79 -4.96
CA GLY A 30 7.91 -6.93 -6.00
C GLY A 30 6.51 -6.70 -5.45
N TYR A 31 6.20 -7.25 -4.26
CA TYR A 31 4.92 -7.00 -3.60
C TYR A 31 4.74 -5.52 -3.26
N VAL A 32 5.75 -4.86 -2.68
CA VAL A 32 5.68 -3.44 -2.32
C VAL A 32 5.50 -2.56 -3.56
N ARG A 33 6.16 -2.88 -4.68
CA ARG A 33 5.92 -2.20 -5.96
C ARG A 33 4.46 -2.28 -6.40
N GLU A 34 3.89 -3.48 -6.43
CA GLU A 34 2.49 -3.67 -6.83
C GLU A 34 1.52 -2.98 -5.85
N GLU A 35 1.81 -3.02 -4.56
CA GLU A 35 1.05 -2.30 -3.53
C GLU A 35 1.09 -0.78 -3.75
N LEU A 36 2.26 -0.21 -4.04
CA LEU A 36 2.41 1.22 -4.34
C LEU A 36 1.65 1.63 -5.60
N ILE A 37 1.69 0.81 -6.65
CA ILE A 37 0.90 1.04 -7.88
C ILE A 37 -0.60 0.98 -7.57
N ALA A 38 -1.05 0.02 -6.76
CA ALA A 38 -2.44 -0.10 -6.35
C ALA A 38 -2.88 1.11 -5.50
N LEU A 39 -2.03 1.59 -4.58
CA LEU A 39 -2.28 2.78 -3.77
C LEU A 39 -2.38 4.06 -4.62
N ALA A 40 -1.54 4.21 -5.64
CA ALA A 40 -1.63 5.33 -6.57
C ALA A 40 -2.95 5.32 -7.36
N ARG A 41 -3.42 4.14 -7.80
CA ARG A 41 -4.67 4.00 -8.55
C ARG A 41 -5.93 4.21 -7.71
N ARG A 42 -5.84 3.94 -6.41
CA ARG A 42 -6.97 4.08 -5.49
C ARG A 42 -7.19 5.54 -5.15
N ARG A 43 -8.45 6.00 -5.19
CA ARG A 43 -8.82 7.34 -4.72
C ARG A 43 -8.52 7.50 -3.23
N SER A 44 -7.85 8.60 -2.85
CA SER A 44 -7.57 9.01 -1.48
C SER A 44 -8.31 10.31 -1.15
N ALA A 45 -8.29 10.71 0.13
CA ALA A 45 -8.84 12.01 0.53
C ALA A 45 -8.05 13.18 -0.06
N ASP A 46 -6.73 13.01 -0.25
CA ASP A 46 -5.84 14.02 -0.82
C ASP A 46 -6.20 14.36 -2.26
N ASP A 47 -6.81 13.42 -3.02
CA ASP A 47 -7.23 13.67 -4.39
C ASP A 47 -8.24 14.83 -4.49
N THR A 48 -9.10 15.01 -3.49
CA THR A 48 -10.03 16.14 -3.46
C THR A 48 -9.28 17.47 -3.32
N ILE A 49 -8.19 17.49 -2.55
CA ILE A 49 -7.36 18.69 -2.37
C ILE A 49 -6.56 18.95 -3.65
N VAL A 50 -6.00 17.90 -4.27
CA VAL A 50 -5.34 17.97 -5.57
C VAL A 50 -6.27 18.56 -6.63
N GLU A 51 -7.47 17.99 -6.78
CA GLU A 51 -8.49 18.47 -7.72
C GLU A 51 -8.83 19.95 -7.48
N PHE A 52 -8.95 20.36 -6.21
CA PHE A 52 -9.18 21.77 -5.85
C PHE A 52 -8.01 22.67 -6.25
N LEU A 53 -6.77 22.32 -5.91
CA LEU A 53 -5.60 23.13 -6.23
C LEU A 53 -5.36 23.24 -7.74
N GLU A 54 -5.58 22.15 -8.49
CA GLU A 54 -5.51 22.16 -9.95
C GLU A 54 -6.58 23.06 -10.56
N SER A 55 -7.80 23.08 -10.00
CA SER A 55 -8.87 23.97 -10.47
C SER A 55 -8.54 25.46 -10.27
N GLU A 56 -7.71 25.79 -9.29
CA GLU A 56 -7.16 27.13 -9.05
C GLU A 56 -5.94 27.46 -9.93
N GLY A 57 -5.58 26.56 -10.86
CA GLY A 57 -4.45 26.72 -11.77
C GLY A 57 -3.09 26.60 -11.09
N ARG A 58 -3.00 25.94 -9.92
CA ARG A 58 -1.74 25.73 -9.22
C ARG A 58 -0.94 24.61 -9.90
N GLU A 59 0.35 24.87 -10.11
CA GLU A 59 1.30 23.84 -10.48
C GLU A 59 1.74 23.07 -9.22
N LEU A 60 1.48 21.77 -9.20
CA LEU A 60 1.71 20.92 -8.02
C LEU A 60 3.09 20.24 -8.11
N ILE A 61 4.13 20.99 -7.75
CA ILE A 61 5.51 20.50 -7.77
C ILE A 61 5.88 19.96 -6.38
N PRO A 62 5.97 18.63 -6.18
CA PRO A 62 6.33 18.07 -4.88
C PRO A 62 7.77 18.41 -4.49
N GLU A 63 8.02 18.45 -3.18
CA GLU A 63 9.37 18.36 -2.66
C GLU A 63 9.89 16.93 -2.86
N ILE A 64 10.93 16.78 -3.67
CA ILE A 64 11.60 15.48 -3.91
C ILE A 64 12.86 15.45 -3.05
N ASP A 65 12.79 14.74 -1.94
CA ASP A 65 13.92 14.51 -1.05
C ASP A 65 14.80 13.35 -1.55
N ALA A 66 16.02 13.24 -1.00
CA ALA A 66 17.00 12.25 -1.44
C ALA A 66 16.49 10.80 -1.32
N ALA A 67 15.62 10.50 -0.35
CA ALA A 67 15.12 9.13 -0.14
C ALA A 67 14.10 8.72 -1.22
N ALA A 68 13.49 9.69 -1.92
CA ALA A 68 12.53 9.43 -3.00
C ALA A 68 13.18 8.78 -4.23
N VAL A 69 14.51 8.84 -4.38
CA VAL A 69 15.27 8.16 -5.45
C VAL A 69 14.97 6.66 -5.48
N ALA A 70 14.79 6.03 -4.32
CA ALA A 70 14.43 4.62 -4.20
C ALA A 70 13.10 4.26 -4.91
N LEU A 71 12.15 5.19 -5.02
CA LEU A 71 10.88 4.96 -5.71
C LEU A 71 11.09 4.68 -7.20
N PHE A 72 12.12 5.28 -7.79
CA PHE A 72 12.50 5.04 -9.18
C PHE A 72 13.51 3.89 -9.29
N ASP A 73 14.62 3.95 -8.54
CA ASP A 73 15.75 3.04 -8.73
C ASP A 73 15.53 1.64 -8.14
N ILE A 74 14.80 1.53 -7.02
CA ILE A 74 14.63 0.28 -6.29
C ILE A 74 13.26 -0.35 -6.59
N TYR A 75 12.20 0.44 -6.50
CA TYR A 75 10.84 -0.07 -6.71
C TYR A 75 10.39 0.00 -8.16
N ASP A 76 11.13 0.68 -9.05
CA ASP A 76 10.79 0.82 -10.47
C ASP A 76 9.32 1.23 -10.66
N LEU A 77 8.90 2.29 -9.96
CA LEU A 77 7.54 2.79 -10.06
C LEU A 77 7.32 3.47 -11.41
N PRO A 78 6.18 3.22 -12.07
CA PRO A 78 5.86 3.88 -13.32
C PRO A 78 5.59 5.38 -13.10
N ALA A 79 5.84 6.18 -14.14
CA ALA A 79 5.80 7.63 -14.06
C ALA A 79 4.42 8.19 -13.67
N ASP A 80 3.33 7.52 -14.04
CA ASP A 80 1.97 7.89 -13.66
C ASP A 80 1.74 7.73 -12.15
N ALA A 81 2.22 6.63 -11.56
CA ALA A 81 2.15 6.42 -10.11
C ALA A 81 2.98 7.46 -9.35
N LEU A 82 4.20 7.74 -9.82
CA LEU A 82 5.05 8.79 -9.25
C LEU A 82 4.38 10.17 -9.33
N ALA A 83 3.76 10.50 -10.46
CA ALA A 83 3.06 11.78 -10.63
C ALA A 83 1.85 11.91 -9.67
N VAL A 84 1.10 10.82 -9.45
CA VAL A 84 0.00 10.80 -8.47
C VAL A 84 0.54 11.02 -7.06
N PHE A 85 1.56 10.28 -6.65
CA PHE A 85 2.17 10.45 -5.33
C PHE A 85 2.76 11.85 -5.15
N GLY A 86 3.37 12.41 -6.19
CA GLY A 86 3.88 13.79 -6.19
C GLY A 86 2.78 14.82 -5.92
N ARG A 87 1.67 14.76 -6.66
CA ARG A 87 0.55 15.68 -6.45
C ARG A 87 -0.03 15.56 -5.04
N ARG A 88 -0.21 14.33 -4.55
CA ARG A 88 -0.74 14.07 -3.20
C ARG A 88 0.22 14.53 -2.10
N ALA A 89 1.53 14.29 -2.26
CA ALA A 89 2.55 14.76 -1.33
C ALA A 89 2.56 16.30 -1.27
N TYR A 90 2.46 16.97 -2.42
CA TYR A 90 2.30 18.43 -2.48
C TYR A 90 1.05 18.90 -1.73
N ALA A 91 -0.11 18.30 -2.00
CA ALA A 91 -1.36 18.63 -1.33
C ALA A 91 -1.31 18.42 0.19
N ALA A 92 -0.57 17.39 0.64
CA ALA A 92 -0.34 17.10 2.05
C ALA A 92 0.75 17.97 2.70
N GLY A 93 1.50 18.74 1.91
CA GLY A 93 2.64 19.54 2.39
C GLY A 93 3.79 18.69 2.91
N GLN A 94 4.04 17.53 2.29
CA GLN A 94 5.05 16.56 2.71
C GLN A 94 6.08 16.31 1.60
N PRO A 95 7.35 16.00 1.95
CA PRO A 95 8.28 15.41 1.00
C PRO A 95 7.74 14.10 0.42
N LEU A 96 8.08 13.83 -0.84
CA LEU A 96 7.54 12.68 -1.58
C LEU A 96 7.83 11.35 -0.88
N SER A 97 9.03 11.15 -0.34
CA SER A 97 9.37 9.88 0.32
C SER A 97 8.57 9.69 1.61
N ASP A 98 8.36 10.75 2.39
CA ASP A 98 7.59 10.71 3.63
C ASP A 98 6.10 10.42 3.38
N TYR A 99 5.52 11.03 2.34
CA TYR A 99 4.15 10.73 1.94
C TYR A 99 3.99 9.25 1.57
N VAL A 100 4.89 8.73 0.71
CA VAL A 100 4.82 7.32 0.27
C VAL A 100 5.07 6.36 1.44
N ARG A 101 6.01 6.69 2.34
CA ARG A 101 6.24 5.95 3.59
C ARG A 101 4.96 5.84 4.40
N GLN A 102 4.29 6.96 4.63
CA GLN A 102 3.06 7.01 5.41
C GLN A 102 1.93 6.24 4.73
N ALA A 103 1.83 6.31 3.40
CA ALA A 103 0.86 5.53 2.63
C ALA A 103 1.08 4.01 2.79
N LEU A 104 2.34 3.55 2.74
CA LEU A 104 2.69 2.14 2.99
C LEU A 104 2.39 1.69 4.41
N ILE A 105 2.74 2.50 5.41
CA ILE A 105 2.41 2.23 6.82
C ILE A 105 0.89 2.11 6.99
N THR A 106 0.15 3.04 6.40
CA THR A 106 -1.32 3.03 6.46
C THR A 106 -1.90 1.79 5.78
N SER A 107 -1.35 1.37 4.63
CA SER A 107 -1.77 0.13 3.98
C SER A 107 -1.46 -1.12 4.83
N ALA A 108 -0.29 -1.19 5.44
CA ALA A 108 0.10 -2.31 6.29
C ALA A 108 -0.80 -2.43 7.54
N ARG A 109 -1.21 -1.30 8.14
CA ARG A 109 -2.08 -1.28 9.32
C ARG A 109 -3.54 -1.51 9.02
N ARG A 110 -3.96 -1.30 7.77
CA ARG A 110 -5.33 -1.56 7.37
C ARG A 110 -5.51 -3.05 7.12
N SER A 111 -6.21 -3.72 8.03
CA SER A 111 -6.66 -5.09 7.80
C SER A 111 -7.57 -5.16 6.57
N THR A 112 -7.28 -6.11 5.70
CA THR A 112 -8.06 -6.41 4.49
C THR A 112 -8.81 -7.72 4.67
N PHE A 113 -9.76 -7.99 3.78
CA PHE A 113 -10.43 -9.28 3.76
C PHE A 113 -9.44 -10.42 3.46
N ASP A 114 -8.47 -10.18 2.57
CA ASP A 114 -7.43 -11.16 2.24
C ASP A 114 -6.54 -11.49 3.45
N ASP A 115 -6.26 -10.51 4.33
CA ASP A 115 -5.55 -10.77 5.58
C ASP A 115 -6.34 -11.71 6.50
N VAL A 116 -7.66 -11.50 6.61
CA VAL A 116 -8.53 -12.36 7.44
C VAL A 116 -8.61 -13.76 6.85
N MET A 117 -8.76 -13.88 5.53
CA MET A 117 -8.76 -15.20 4.86
C MET A 117 -7.41 -15.92 5.01
N LEU A 118 -6.31 -15.16 4.97
CA LEU A 118 -4.98 -15.69 5.23
C LEU A 118 -4.83 -16.16 6.68
N GLU A 119 -5.38 -15.43 7.66
CA GLU A 119 -5.40 -15.86 9.07
C GLU A 119 -6.13 -17.18 9.27
N PHE A 120 -7.31 -17.35 8.65
CA PHE A 120 -8.03 -18.61 8.74
C PHE A 120 -7.26 -19.76 8.10
N ARG A 121 -6.65 -19.54 6.93
CA ARG A 121 -5.83 -20.56 6.27
C ARG A 121 -4.63 -20.97 7.12
N GLU A 122 -3.89 -20.00 7.66
CA GLU A 122 -2.74 -20.27 8.54
C GLU A 122 -3.16 -20.98 9.85
N ALA A 123 -4.38 -20.73 10.35
CA ALA A 123 -4.92 -21.44 11.50
C ALA A 123 -5.21 -22.92 11.17
N GLN A 124 -5.83 -23.20 10.02
CA GLN A 124 -6.06 -24.59 9.57
C GLN A 124 -4.75 -25.33 9.26
N ASP A 125 -3.77 -24.66 8.67
CA ASP A 125 -2.46 -25.26 8.40
C ASP A 125 -1.74 -25.65 9.71
N ARG A 126 -1.95 -24.87 10.77
CA ARG A 126 -1.39 -25.14 12.12
C ARG A 126 -2.17 -26.23 12.86
N ASP A 127 -3.49 -26.27 12.70
CA ASP A 127 -4.37 -27.26 13.31
C ASP A 127 -5.36 -27.81 12.26
N PRO A 128 -5.00 -28.94 11.62
CA PRO A 128 -5.84 -29.56 10.59
C PRO A 128 -7.20 -30.07 11.11
N SER A 129 -7.42 -30.11 12.44
CA SER A 129 -8.73 -30.45 13.00
C SER A 129 -9.75 -29.31 12.86
N LEU A 130 -9.28 -28.09 12.62
CA LEU A 130 -10.12 -26.94 12.29
C LEU A 130 -10.70 -27.10 10.87
N ASN A 131 -11.94 -27.57 10.79
CA ASN A 131 -12.69 -27.64 9.55
C ASN A 131 -13.40 -26.30 9.27
N ILE A 132 -12.64 -25.29 8.85
CA ILE A 132 -13.15 -23.99 8.41
C ILE A 132 -13.43 -24.06 6.92
N ASP A 133 -14.68 -23.84 6.54
CA ASP A 133 -15.08 -23.68 5.14
C ASP A 133 -14.74 -22.26 4.67
N LEU A 134 -13.53 -22.07 4.16
CA LEU A 134 -13.04 -20.78 3.66
C LEU A 134 -13.88 -20.25 2.50
N GLU A 135 -14.49 -21.12 1.70
CA GLU A 135 -15.34 -20.71 0.57
C GLU A 135 -16.65 -20.11 1.07
N SER A 136 -17.28 -20.75 2.06
CA SER A 136 -18.50 -20.26 2.70
C SER A 136 -18.26 -18.95 3.48
N VAL A 137 -17.12 -18.82 4.16
CA VAL A 137 -16.71 -17.55 4.80
C VAL A 137 -16.56 -16.46 3.74
N ALA A 138 -15.89 -16.74 2.62
CA ALA A 138 -15.71 -15.76 1.55
C ALA A 138 -17.03 -15.35 0.90
N ALA A 139 -17.94 -16.30 0.66
CA ALA A 139 -19.27 -16.02 0.12
C ALA A 139 -20.09 -15.14 1.07
N SER A 140 -20.02 -15.40 2.38
CA SER A 140 -20.72 -14.62 3.40
C SER A 140 -20.25 -13.16 3.44
N VAL A 141 -18.93 -12.93 3.30
CA VAL A 141 -18.38 -11.57 3.25
C VAL A 141 -18.75 -10.84 1.97
N ARG A 142 -18.72 -11.51 0.81
CA ARG A 142 -19.18 -10.92 -0.46
C ARG A 142 -20.65 -10.50 -0.38
N TYR A 143 -21.51 -11.39 0.14
CA TYR A 143 -22.91 -11.06 0.40
C TYR A 143 -23.07 -9.82 1.30
N ALA A 144 -22.33 -9.74 2.41
CA ALA A 144 -22.38 -8.58 3.31
C ALA A 144 -21.88 -7.28 2.65
N ARG A 145 -21.02 -7.37 1.63
CA ARG A 145 -20.54 -6.24 0.83
C ARG A 145 -21.46 -5.89 -0.35
N GLY A 146 -22.46 -6.72 -0.65
CA GLY A 146 -23.32 -6.58 -1.82
C GLY A 146 -22.62 -6.93 -3.14
N GLU A 147 -21.62 -7.82 -3.09
CA GLU A 147 -20.93 -8.42 -4.24
C GLU A 147 -21.57 -9.74 -4.66
#